data_AF-A0A1J4JI92-F1
#
_entry.id   AF-A0A1J4JI92-F1
#
_cell.length_a   1.000
_cell.length_b   1.000
_cell.length_c   1.000
_cell.angle_alpha   90.00
_cell.angle_beta   90.00
_cell.angle_gamma   90.00
#
_symmetry.space_group_name_H-M   'P 1'
#
loop_
_entity.id
_entity.type
_entity.pdbx_description
1 polymer ?
#
loop_
_entity_poly.entity_id
_entity_poly.type
_entity_poly.pdbx_seq_one_letter_code
_entity_poly.pdbx_strand_id
1 'polypeptide(L)'
;MQRGLSQCLFLRLTFRICIQNSKCSFINHFEYFLIGCNMFWICMIRIIRVDSECPYNNTIMNSDGKCVCKPGYVAPSIITSHGCWTCSPICTYNALCHYPGLCKCKNGFKGDGITSCTPIYYRPVLIDYIPKESSIHSLTYVNVTFNLPINITVSMGYARFDFLVVLCSIVSPEQMKCPIPNHRVGRVGFDVSIDGQQWSESGMTFTFLPRKYSAFMIISIISLVLLTGILIFLLISFCIWRKKRKSPRAFIHSSKPIQLPSARFL
;
A
#
# COMPACT_ATOMS: atom_id res chain seq x y z
N MET A 1 -51.22 -19.30 54.80
CA MET A 1 -52.24 -18.87 53.82
C MET A 1 -51.84 -19.39 52.45
N GLN A 2 -52.44 -20.51 52.03
CA GLN A 2 -52.32 -21.07 50.69
C GLN A 2 -53.21 -20.28 49.72
N ARG A 3 -52.71 -19.93 48.54
CA ARG A 3 -53.52 -19.67 47.34
C ARG A 3 -52.96 -20.51 46.20
N GLY A 4 -53.83 -21.36 45.65
CA GLY A 4 -53.48 -22.39 44.68
C GLY A 4 -53.16 -21.83 43.30
N LEU A 5 -52.09 -22.36 42.70
CA LEU A 5 -51.83 -22.29 41.27
C LEU A 5 -52.75 -23.29 40.56
N SER A 6 -53.63 -22.80 39.69
CA SER A 6 -54.23 -23.64 38.65
C SER A 6 -53.27 -23.74 37.47
N GLN A 7 -52.82 -24.95 37.18
CA GLN A 7 -51.97 -25.26 36.03
C GLN A 7 -52.83 -25.28 34.75
N CYS A 8 -52.58 -24.34 33.83
CA CYS A 8 -53.08 -24.45 32.46
C CYS A 8 -52.13 -25.34 31.65
N LEU A 9 -52.62 -26.51 31.25
CA LEU A 9 -51.90 -27.43 30.37
C LEU A 9 -51.92 -26.87 28.94
N PHE A 10 -50.79 -26.34 28.46
CA PHE A 10 -50.63 -25.90 27.07
C PHE A 10 -50.24 -27.10 26.19
N LEU A 11 -51.19 -27.65 25.42
CA LEU A 11 -50.87 -28.61 24.35
C LEU A 11 -50.42 -27.84 23.11
N ARG A 12 -49.14 -27.98 22.76
CA ARG A 12 -48.53 -27.37 21.57
C ARG A 12 -48.63 -28.35 20.40
N LEU A 13 -49.71 -28.27 19.63
CA LEU A 13 -49.86 -29.04 18.39
C LEU A 13 -49.30 -28.24 17.21
N THR A 14 -48.17 -28.69 16.67
CA THR A 14 -47.59 -28.18 15.42
C THR A 14 -48.19 -28.92 14.23
N PHE A 15 -49.00 -28.24 13.43
CA PHE A 15 -49.46 -28.74 12.13
C PHE A 15 -48.67 -28.09 11.00
N ARG A 16 -48.16 -28.90 10.06
CA ARG A 16 -47.69 -28.44 8.75
C ARG A 16 -48.84 -28.56 7.77
N ILE A 17 -49.35 -27.42 7.29
CA ILE A 17 -50.30 -27.41 6.17
C ILE A 17 -49.51 -27.00 4.93
N CYS A 18 -49.31 -27.95 4.02
CA CYS A 18 -48.80 -27.69 2.68
C CYS A 18 -50.00 -27.54 1.74
N ILE A 19 -50.23 -26.32 1.26
CA ILE A 19 -51.16 -26.06 0.16
C ILE A 19 -50.39 -26.26 -1.15
N GLN A 20 -50.94 -27.08 -2.04
CA GLN A 20 -50.36 -27.37 -3.35
C GLN A 20 -50.21 -26.07 -4.17
N ASN A 21 -49.01 -25.90 -4.74
CA ASN A 21 -48.51 -24.80 -5.58
C ASN A 21 -48.00 -23.52 -4.85
N SER A 22 -46.70 -23.60 -4.55
CA SER A 22 -45.69 -22.53 -4.53
C SER A 22 -45.85 -21.36 -3.54
N LYS A 23 -45.58 -21.65 -2.26
CA LYS A 23 -44.64 -20.95 -1.35
C LYS A 23 -45.08 -21.23 0.10
N CYS A 24 -44.29 -22.03 0.82
CA CYS A 24 -44.52 -22.25 2.24
C CYS A 24 -44.02 -21.03 3.03
N SER A 25 -44.95 -20.23 3.56
CA SER A 25 -44.63 -19.23 4.59
C SER A 25 -44.70 -19.89 5.96
N PHE A 26 -43.65 -19.71 6.77
CA PHE A 26 -43.64 -20.09 8.18
C PHE A 26 -44.55 -19.14 8.97
N ILE A 27 -45.68 -19.63 9.47
CA ILE A 27 -46.55 -18.90 10.39
C ILE A 27 -46.18 -19.34 11.81
N ASN A 28 -45.45 -18.51 12.54
CA ASN A 28 -44.83 -18.87 13.83
C ASN A 28 -45.73 -18.66 15.06
N HIS A 29 -47.02 -18.31 14.92
CA HIS A 29 -47.91 -18.23 16.07
C HIS A 29 -49.37 -18.49 15.68
N PHE A 30 -49.99 -19.51 16.28
CA PHE A 30 -51.43 -19.76 16.26
C PHE A 30 -51.88 -19.90 17.71
N GLU A 31 -52.73 -18.99 18.18
CA GLU A 31 -53.49 -19.20 19.42
C GLU A 31 -54.86 -19.76 19.07
N TYR A 32 -55.21 -20.93 19.61
CA TYR A 32 -56.55 -21.50 19.51
C TYR A 32 -57.30 -21.21 20.80
N PHE A 33 -58.41 -20.47 20.71
CA PHE A 33 -59.42 -20.41 21.77
C PHE A 33 -60.47 -21.50 21.50
N LEU A 34 -60.48 -22.55 22.31
CA LEU A 34 -61.54 -23.57 22.30
C LEU A 34 -62.61 -23.17 23.32
N ILE A 35 -63.71 -22.58 22.85
CA ILE A 35 -64.93 -22.42 23.65
C ILE A 35 -65.84 -23.58 23.27
N GLY A 36 -66.00 -24.53 24.20
CA GLY A 36 -66.87 -25.68 24.01
C GLY A 36 -68.34 -25.33 24.25
N CYS A 37 -69.19 -25.65 23.27
CA CYS A 37 -70.51 -26.24 23.48
C CYS A 37 -71.12 -26.71 22.15
N ASN A 38 -71.48 -28.01 22.12
CA ASN A 38 -72.39 -28.71 21.22
C ASN A 38 -72.31 -28.56 19.69
N MET A 39 -72.02 -29.69 19.04
CA MET A 39 -72.40 -30.12 17.68
C MET A 39 -72.57 -29.02 16.62
N PHE A 40 -71.46 -28.58 16.03
CA PHE A 40 -71.23 -28.45 14.58
C PHE A 40 -69.86 -27.78 14.43
N TRP A 41 -68.82 -28.56 14.10
CA TRP A 41 -67.46 -28.05 13.95
C TRP A 41 -67.32 -27.34 12.61
N ILE A 42 -67.75 -26.08 12.53
CA ILE A 42 -67.35 -25.19 11.45
C ILE A 42 -66.06 -24.50 11.91
N CYS A 43 -64.92 -25.05 11.47
CA CYS A 43 -63.61 -24.41 11.65
C CYS A 43 -63.56 -23.15 10.78
N MET A 44 -64.04 -22.03 11.30
CA MET A 44 -63.87 -20.72 10.71
C MET A 44 -62.39 -20.33 10.84
N ILE A 45 -61.59 -20.69 9.83
CA ILE A 45 -60.22 -20.17 9.68
C ILE A 45 -60.35 -18.68 9.40
N ARG A 46 -60.21 -17.86 10.45
CA ARG A 46 -60.10 -16.42 10.30
C ARG A 46 -58.70 -16.16 9.74
N ILE A 47 -58.61 -16.05 8.40
CA ILE A 47 -57.41 -15.56 7.73
C ILE A 47 -57.27 -14.10 8.16
N ILE A 48 -56.49 -13.86 9.22
CA ILE A 48 -56.04 -12.52 9.58
C ILE A 48 -55.11 -12.11 8.43
N ARG A 49 -55.62 -11.33 7.48
CA ARG A 49 -54.76 -10.56 6.59
C ARG A 49 -53.96 -9.64 7.51
N VAL A 50 -52.70 -10.00 7.73
CA VAL A 50 -51.73 -9.03 8.21
C VAL A 50 -51.58 -8.06 7.05
N ASP A 51 -52.21 -6.89 7.16
CA ASP A 51 -52.01 -5.82 6.19
C ASP A 51 -50.50 -5.58 6.12
N SER A 52 -49.94 -5.95 4.97
CA SER A 52 -48.51 -5.99 4.73
C SER A 52 -47.99 -4.58 4.46
N GLU A 53 -48.28 -3.67 5.38
CA GLU A 53 -47.74 -2.33 5.35
C GLU A 53 -46.30 -2.35 5.86
N CYS A 54 -45.45 -1.62 5.16
CA CYS A 54 -44.06 -1.52 5.54
C CYS A 54 -43.95 -0.69 6.83
N PRO A 55 -43.19 -1.16 7.84
CA PRO A 55 -43.21 -0.59 9.19
C PRO A 55 -42.55 0.78 9.29
N TYR A 56 -41.85 1.23 8.25
CA TYR A 56 -41.00 2.43 8.31
C TYR A 56 -41.51 3.54 7.39
N ASN A 57 -41.27 4.78 7.81
CA ASN A 57 -41.73 5.97 7.09
C ASN A 57 -41.21 6.00 5.64
N ASN A 58 -42.07 6.47 4.73
CA ASN A 58 -41.76 6.65 3.31
C ASN A 58 -41.31 5.38 2.57
N THR A 59 -41.82 4.23 2.99
CA THR A 59 -41.61 2.95 2.31
C THR A 59 -42.90 2.41 1.68
N ILE A 60 -42.76 1.57 0.66
CA ILE A 60 -43.82 0.84 -0.03
C ILE A 60 -43.37 -0.59 -0.29
N MET A 61 -44.29 -1.55 -0.31
CA MET A 61 -43.97 -2.94 -0.62
C MET A 61 -43.93 -3.14 -2.15
N ASN A 62 -42.82 -3.63 -2.67
CA ASN A 62 -42.68 -3.97 -4.08
C ASN A 62 -43.34 -5.33 -4.40
N SER A 63 -43.46 -5.69 -5.68
CA SER A 63 -44.02 -6.97 -6.17
C SER A 63 -43.36 -8.22 -5.55
N ASP A 64 -42.11 -8.09 -5.10
CA ASP A 64 -41.37 -9.17 -4.44
C ASP A 64 -41.69 -9.32 -2.93
N GLY A 65 -42.61 -8.52 -2.39
CA GLY A 65 -42.92 -8.47 -0.97
C GLY A 65 -41.85 -7.75 -0.12
N LYS A 66 -40.90 -7.04 -0.76
CA LYS A 66 -39.85 -6.28 -0.07
C LYS A 66 -40.25 -4.81 0.08
N CYS A 67 -39.99 -4.24 1.25
CA CYS A 67 -40.14 -2.81 1.48
C CYS A 67 -39.03 -2.02 0.77
N VAL A 68 -39.42 -1.08 -0.07
CA VAL A 68 -38.55 -0.17 -0.83
C VAL A 68 -38.97 1.27 -0.58
N CYS A 69 -38.08 2.23 -0.82
CA CYS A 69 -38.41 3.65 -0.66
C CYS A 69 -39.46 4.10 -1.68
N LYS A 70 -40.35 5.02 -1.26
CA LYS A 70 -41.22 5.76 -2.19
C LYS A 70 -40.38 6.51 -3.24
N PRO A 71 -40.90 6.74 -4.46
CA PRO A 71 -40.20 7.53 -5.47
C PRO A 71 -39.74 8.89 -4.90
N GLY A 72 -38.47 9.25 -5.10
CA GLY A 72 -37.87 10.49 -4.60
C GLY A 72 -37.29 10.41 -3.18
N TYR A 73 -37.44 9.29 -2.48
CA TYR A 73 -36.81 9.03 -1.19
C TYR A 73 -35.63 8.06 -1.33
N VAL A 74 -34.64 8.22 -0.46
CA VAL A 74 -33.42 7.42 -0.41
C VAL A 74 -33.20 6.84 0.98
N ALA A 75 -32.46 5.74 1.03
CA ALA A 75 -31.99 5.09 2.24
C ALA A 75 -30.67 4.34 1.94
N PRO A 76 -29.91 3.91 2.96
CA PRO A 76 -28.80 2.98 2.82
C PRO A 76 -29.28 1.65 2.24
N SER A 77 -28.35 0.74 1.92
CA SER A 77 -28.66 -0.59 1.37
C SER A 77 -29.65 -1.41 2.23
N ILE A 78 -29.82 -1.07 3.50
CA ILE A 78 -30.80 -1.65 4.42
C ILE A 78 -31.63 -0.50 5.00
N ILE A 79 -32.96 -0.60 4.89
CA ILE A 79 -33.88 0.38 5.47
C ILE A 79 -33.82 0.24 7.00
N THR A 80 -33.43 1.30 7.67
CA THR A 80 -33.34 1.37 9.13
C THR A 80 -34.65 1.86 9.74
N SER A 81 -34.73 1.92 11.07
CA SER A 81 -35.88 2.47 11.80
C SER A 81 -36.24 3.92 11.42
N HIS A 82 -35.31 4.66 10.81
CA HIS A 82 -35.53 6.02 10.32
C HIS A 82 -36.36 6.07 9.02
N GLY A 83 -36.59 4.93 8.37
CA GLY A 83 -37.28 4.84 7.09
C GLY A 83 -36.47 5.45 5.95
N CYS A 84 -37.17 5.94 4.93
CA CYS A 84 -36.54 6.64 3.81
C CYS A 84 -36.71 8.16 3.97
N TRP A 85 -35.71 8.91 3.54
CA TRP A 85 -35.67 10.38 3.64
C TRP A 85 -35.34 11.01 2.30
N THR A 86 -35.47 12.33 2.24
CA THR A 86 -35.09 13.12 1.08
C THR A 86 -34.28 14.33 1.53
N CYS A 87 -33.51 14.94 0.64
CA CYS A 87 -32.74 16.13 0.93
C CYS A 87 -33.38 17.35 0.28
N SER A 88 -33.60 18.38 1.09
CA SER A 88 -34.07 19.68 0.64
C SER A 88 -33.13 20.75 1.20
N PRO A 89 -32.26 21.36 0.38
CA PRO A 89 -32.20 21.29 -1.07
C PRO A 89 -31.65 19.96 -1.63
N ILE A 90 -31.85 19.72 -2.93
CA ILE A 90 -31.32 18.55 -3.64
C ILE A 90 -29.78 18.64 -3.64
N CYS A 91 -29.12 17.54 -3.29
CA CYS A 91 -27.66 17.48 -3.22
C CYS A 91 -27.00 17.52 -4.59
N THR A 92 -25.78 18.07 -4.68
CA THR A 92 -24.98 18.03 -5.90
C THR A 92 -24.57 16.59 -6.28
N TYR A 93 -24.13 16.37 -7.52
CA TYR A 93 -23.77 15.04 -8.06
C TYR A 93 -22.70 14.30 -7.24
N ASN A 94 -21.77 15.04 -6.61
CA ASN A 94 -20.71 14.49 -5.75
C ASN A 94 -21.07 14.49 -4.26
N ALA A 95 -22.34 14.62 -3.92
CA ALA A 95 -22.85 14.52 -2.55
C ALA A 95 -23.82 13.35 -2.40
N LEU A 96 -23.99 12.91 -1.15
CA LEU A 96 -24.92 11.89 -0.70
C LEU A 96 -25.89 12.54 0.29
N CYS A 97 -27.15 12.17 0.17
CA CYS A 97 -28.19 12.61 1.09
C CYS A 97 -28.16 11.78 2.38
N HIS A 98 -27.64 12.36 3.45
CA HIS A 98 -27.53 11.73 4.76
C HIS A 98 -28.73 12.09 5.63
N TYR A 99 -29.25 11.14 6.42
CA TYR A 99 -30.30 11.43 7.40
C TYR A 99 -29.84 12.54 8.36
N PRO A 100 -30.69 13.53 8.72
CA PRO A 100 -32.13 13.66 8.45
C PRO A 100 -32.52 14.43 7.16
N GLY A 101 -31.66 14.45 6.13
CA GLY A 101 -31.88 15.22 4.91
C GLY A 101 -30.78 16.24 4.62
N LEU A 102 -29.56 15.97 5.11
CA LEU A 102 -28.38 16.81 4.95
C LEU A 102 -27.49 16.28 3.82
N CYS A 103 -27.06 17.16 2.94
CA CYS A 103 -26.12 16.81 1.88
C CYS A 103 -24.70 16.74 2.42
N LYS A 104 -24.03 15.60 2.20
CA LYS A 104 -22.63 15.40 2.56
C LYS A 104 -21.84 14.98 1.34
N CYS A 105 -20.71 15.63 1.05
CA CYS A 105 -19.86 15.23 -0.06
C CYS A 105 -19.42 13.76 0.07
N LYS A 106 -19.34 13.07 -1.07
CA LYS A 106 -18.79 11.71 -1.18
C LYS A 106 -17.34 11.71 -0.67
N ASN A 107 -16.85 10.53 -0.28
CA ASN A 107 -15.46 10.37 0.13
C ASN A 107 -14.51 10.84 -0.98
N GLY A 108 -13.50 11.63 -0.63
CA GLY A 108 -12.57 12.25 -1.59
C GLY A 108 -13.03 13.61 -2.13
N PHE A 109 -14.16 14.16 -1.65
CA PHE A 109 -14.67 15.47 -2.03
C PHE A 109 -14.88 16.37 -0.80
N LYS A 110 -14.74 17.69 -0.97
CA LYS A 110 -14.97 18.71 0.06
C LYS A 110 -15.84 19.84 -0.49
N GLY A 111 -16.69 20.39 0.38
CA GLY A 111 -17.58 21.49 0.05
C GLY A 111 -18.83 21.49 0.94
N ASP A 112 -19.90 22.14 0.48
CA ASP A 112 -21.16 22.33 1.23
C ASP A 112 -22.18 21.20 0.97
N GLY A 113 -21.94 20.30 0.01
CA GLY A 113 -22.87 19.22 -0.34
C GLY A 113 -24.02 19.65 -1.25
N ILE A 114 -24.25 20.96 -1.40
CA ILE A 114 -25.42 21.51 -2.09
C ILE A 114 -24.99 22.15 -3.40
N THR A 115 -24.12 23.16 -3.33
CA THR A 115 -23.64 23.89 -4.52
C THR A 115 -22.27 23.40 -4.97
N SER A 116 -21.45 22.93 -4.05
CA SER A 116 -20.05 22.61 -4.26
C SER A 116 -19.65 21.34 -3.52
N CYS A 117 -19.12 20.39 -4.28
CA CYS A 117 -18.31 19.29 -3.78
C CYS A 117 -17.17 19.10 -4.79
N THR A 118 -16.02 19.68 -4.49
CA THR A 118 -14.82 19.58 -5.32
C THR A 118 -13.91 18.45 -4.84
N PRO A 119 -13.16 17.79 -5.74
CA PRO A 119 -12.18 16.78 -5.34
C PRO A 119 -11.19 17.35 -4.31
N ILE A 120 -10.90 16.58 -3.27
CA ILE A 120 -9.83 16.91 -2.32
C ILE A 120 -8.51 16.59 -3.01
N TYR A 121 -7.70 17.63 -3.20
CA TYR A 121 -6.33 17.46 -3.65
C TYR A 121 -5.42 17.29 -2.43
N TYR A 122 -4.82 16.10 -2.30
CA TYR A 122 -3.84 15.75 -1.27
C TYR A 122 -2.42 16.20 -1.64
N ARG A 123 -2.29 17.09 -2.63
CA ARG A 123 -1.03 17.61 -3.12
C ARG A 123 -0.27 18.33 -2.00
N PRO A 124 0.87 17.79 -1.53
CA PRO A 124 1.70 18.47 -0.54
C PRO A 124 2.44 19.66 -1.18
N VAL A 125 2.65 20.71 -0.39
CA VAL A 125 3.57 21.80 -0.72
C VAL A 125 4.94 21.44 -0.16
N LEU A 126 5.90 21.17 -1.04
CA LEU A 126 7.27 20.88 -0.64
C LEU A 126 7.94 22.18 -0.17
N ILE A 127 8.31 22.26 1.11
CA ILE A 127 8.95 23.43 1.71
C ILE A 127 10.47 23.32 1.59
N ASP A 128 11.03 22.20 2.07
CA ASP A 128 12.48 21.99 2.06
C ASP A 128 12.83 20.49 2.13
N TYR A 129 14.09 20.16 1.89
CA TYR A 129 14.63 18.83 2.08
C TYR A 129 16.15 18.85 2.25
N ILE A 130 16.66 17.96 3.09
CA ILE A 130 18.09 17.85 3.42
C ILE A 130 18.49 16.37 3.44
N PRO A 131 19.58 15.97 2.76
CA PRO A 131 20.49 16.79 1.97
C PRO A 131 19.95 17.14 0.57
N LYS A 132 20.57 18.11 -0.13
CA LYS A 132 20.25 18.48 -1.53
C LYS A 132 20.98 17.64 -2.58
N GLU A 133 21.99 16.92 -2.14
CA GLU A 133 22.84 16.10 -2.99
C GLU A 133 23.27 14.83 -2.27
N SER A 134 23.54 13.78 -3.03
CA SER A 134 24.10 12.54 -2.48
C SER A 134 24.84 11.72 -3.53
N SER A 135 25.64 10.76 -3.09
CA SER A 135 26.31 9.82 -3.99
C SER A 135 25.34 8.77 -4.52
N ILE A 136 25.55 8.35 -5.77
CA ILE A 136 24.75 7.33 -6.47
C ILE A 136 24.58 5.97 -5.76
N HIS A 137 25.39 5.67 -4.73
CA HIS A 137 25.33 4.42 -3.96
C HIS A 137 25.16 4.65 -2.45
N SER A 138 24.66 5.82 -2.06
CA SER A 138 24.46 6.11 -0.65
C SER A 138 23.25 5.33 -0.10
N LEU A 139 23.40 4.66 1.04
CA LEU A 139 22.28 4.12 1.83
C LEU A 139 21.73 5.21 2.78
N THR A 140 21.70 6.45 2.31
CA THR A 140 21.29 7.61 3.12
C THR A 140 19.84 7.96 2.88
N TYR A 141 19.32 8.85 3.71
CA TYR A 141 17.94 9.30 3.65
C TYR A 141 17.90 10.80 3.42
N VAL A 142 16.86 11.25 2.73
CA VAL A 142 16.49 12.66 2.66
C VAL A 142 15.37 12.92 3.67
N ASN A 143 15.60 13.91 4.54
CA ASN A 143 14.59 14.45 5.43
C ASN A 143 13.86 15.54 4.64
N VAL A 144 12.56 15.37 4.47
CA VAL A 144 11.68 16.26 3.71
C VAL A 144 10.77 16.99 4.66
N THR A 145 10.67 18.30 4.52
CA THR A 145 9.70 19.15 5.20
C THR A 145 8.64 19.59 4.19
N PHE A 146 7.36 19.35 4.51
CA PHE A 146 6.24 19.66 3.63
C PHE A 146 5.04 20.18 4.44
N ASN A 147 4.13 20.86 3.77
CA ASN A 147 2.86 21.27 4.35
C ASN A 147 1.69 20.67 3.55
N LEU A 148 0.62 20.29 4.25
CA LEU A 148 -0.60 19.78 3.65
C LEU A 148 -1.70 20.84 3.72
N PRO A 149 -2.53 20.97 2.68
CA PRO A 149 -3.67 21.89 2.70
C PRO A 149 -4.78 21.47 3.68
N ILE A 150 -4.63 20.31 4.31
CA ILE A 150 -5.61 19.70 5.21
C ILE A 150 -4.91 19.03 6.40
N ASN A 151 -5.55 19.08 7.56
CA ASN A 151 -5.06 18.45 8.80
C ASN A 151 -5.48 16.97 8.83
N ILE A 152 -4.73 16.12 8.13
CA ILE A 152 -4.93 14.66 8.14
C ILE A 152 -3.73 13.97 8.78
N THR A 153 -3.98 12.84 9.42
CA THR A 153 -2.92 11.94 9.90
C THR A 153 -2.55 10.96 8.80
N VAL A 154 -1.27 10.94 8.43
CA VAL A 154 -0.72 10.11 7.35
C VAL A 154 0.32 9.15 7.91
N SER A 155 0.27 7.89 7.50
CA SER A 155 1.19 6.85 7.99
C SER A 155 2.43 6.68 7.11
N MET A 156 2.32 6.99 5.81
CA MET A 156 3.37 6.84 4.82
C MET A 156 3.29 7.97 3.79
N GLY A 157 4.40 8.20 3.10
CA GLY A 157 4.48 9.14 1.97
C GLY A 157 5.38 8.58 0.87
N TYR A 158 5.52 9.35 -0.20
CA TYR A 158 6.31 8.98 -1.36
C TYR A 158 7.18 10.16 -1.79
N ALA A 159 8.40 9.87 -2.24
CA ALA A 159 9.25 10.83 -2.91
C ALA A 159 9.60 10.32 -4.30
N ARG A 160 9.67 11.24 -5.25
CA ARG A 160 10.00 10.95 -6.64
C ARG A 160 11.26 11.69 -7.04
N PHE A 161 12.23 10.92 -7.53
CA PHE A 161 13.48 11.38 -8.11
C PHE A 161 13.38 11.15 -9.63
N ASP A 162 12.95 12.18 -10.36
CA ASP A 162 12.57 12.10 -11.78
C ASP A 162 11.47 11.05 -12.04
N PHE A 163 11.83 9.84 -12.49
CA PHE A 163 10.91 8.72 -12.72
C PHE A 163 10.93 7.66 -11.61
N LEU A 164 11.89 7.71 -10.68
CA LEU A 164 12.00 6.74 -9.59
C LEU A 164 11.17 7.17 -8.39
N VAL A 165 10.22 6.34 -7.98
CA VAL A 165 9.40 6.56 -6.80
C VAL A 165 9.88 5.67 -5.65
N VAL A 166 10.05 6.27 -4.47
CA VAL A 166 10.42 5.58 -3.23
C VAL A 166 9.37 5.80 -2.14
N LEU A 167 9.20 4.79 -1.30
CA LEU A 167 8.34 4.86 -0.12
C LEU A 167 9.08 5.53 1.04
N CYS A 168 8.42 6.48 1.70
CA CYS A 168 8.95 7.26 2.81
C CYS A 168 8.20 6.94 4.10
N SER A 169 8.92 6.99 5.23
CA SER A 169 8.34 6.92 6.57
C SER A 169 8.02 8.34 7.07
N ILE A 170 6.80 8.57 7.54
CA ILE A 170 6.40 9.83 8.19
C ILE A 170 7.07 9.89 9.58
N VAL A 171 7.81 10.97 9.85
CA VAL A 171 8.47 11.20 11.14
C VAL A 171 7.62 12.14 12.02
N SER A 172 6.99 13.13 11.39
CA SER A 172 6.04 14.06 12.01
C SER A 172 4.98 14.47 10.97
N PRO A 173 3.88 15.15 11.35
CA PRO A 173 2.83 15.55 10.40
C PRO A 173 3.31 16.39 9.21
N GLU A 174 4.45 17.08 9.37
CA GLU A 174 5.05 17.97 8.36
C GLU A 174 6.42 17.47 7.88
N GLN A 175 6.87 16.30 8.35
CA GLN A 175 8.18 15.76 7.98
C GLN A 175 8.15 14.28 7.66
N MET A 176 8.85 13.91 6.60
CA MET A 176 9.06 12.52 6.24
C MET A 176 10.51 12.23 5.89
N LYS A 177 10.88 10.98 6.08
CA LYS A 177 12.22 10.46 5.81
C LYS A 177 12.13 9.46 4.67
N CYS A 178 12.82 9.77 3.57
CA CYS A 178 12.78 8.99 2.34
C CYS A 178 14.16 8.38 2.04
N PRO A 179 14.24 7.09 1.68
CA PRO A 179 15.51 6.50 1.26
C PRO A 179 15.93 7.09 -0.10
N ILE A 180 17.21 7.40 -0.27
CA ILE A 180 17.73 7.87 -1.56
C ILE A 180 17.99 6.66 -2.46
N PRO A 181 17.33 6.54 -3.63
CA PRO A 181 17.54 5.40 -4.51
C PRO A 181 18.88 5.49 -5.24
N ASN A 182 19.35 4.36 -5.77
CA ASN A 182 20.45 4.37 -6.72
C ASN A 182 19.99 5.07 -8.01
N HIS A 183 20.77 6.05 -8.47
CA HIS A 183 20.46 6.81 -9.68
C HIS A 183 21.74 7.09 -10.48
N ARG A 184 21.60 7.57 -11.73
CA ARG A 184 22.72 8.08 -12.53
C ARG A 184 23.18 9.44 -11.98
N VAL A 185 24.45 9.76 -12.19
CA VAL A 185 25.01 11.07 -11.87
C VAL A 185 24.28 12.15 -12.66
N GLY A 186 23.90 13.24 -11.98
CA GLY A 186 23.18 14.35 -12.61
C GLY A 186 22.15 15.00 -11.68
N ARG A 187 21.54 16.08 -12.17
CA ARG A 187 20.45 16.78 -11.49
C ARG A 187 19.11 16.18 -11.95
N VAL A 188 18.23 15.89 -11.01
CA VAL A 188 16.90 15.31 -11.24
C VAL A 188 15.81 16.14 -10.61
N GLY A 189 14.59 16.08 -11.13
CA GLY A 189 13.41 16.63 -10.46
C GLY A 189 13.16 15.91 -9.13
N PHE A 190 12.74 16.65 -8.11
CA PHE A 190 12.43 16.11 -6.79
C PHE A 190 11.05 16.57 -6.33
N ASP A 191 10.13 15.61 -6.26
CA ASP A 191 8.75 15.83 -5.87
C ASP A 191 8.33 14.88 -4.76
N VAL A 192 7.26 15.24 -4.06
CA VAL A 192 6.73 14.44 -2.96
C VAL A 192 5.21 14.28 -3.06
N SER A 193 4.70 13.20 -2.50
CA SER A 193 3.29 12.83 -2.52
C SER A 193 2.92 12.08 -1.23
N ILE A 194 1.65 12.17 -0.83
CA ILE A 194 1.11 11.40 0.31
C ILE A 194 0.36 10.16 -0.16
N ASP A 195 -0.28 10.22 -1.34
CA ASP A 195 -1.13 9.17 -1.89
C ASP A 195 -0.48 8.40 -3.05
N GLY A 196 0.68 8.86 -3.52
CA GLY A 196 1.40 8.30 -4.68
C GLY A 196 0.77 8.68 -6.02
N GLN A 197 -0.29 9.49 -6.03
CA GLN A 197 -1.01 9.91 -7.25
C GLN A 197 -0.80 11.39 -7.52
N GLN A 198 -0.89 12.22 -6.47
CA GLN A 198 -0.78 13.67 -6.56
C GLN A 198 0.58 14.14 -6.04
N TRP A 199 1.34 14.79 -6.90
CA TRP A 199 2.71 15.21 -6.64
C TRP A 199 2.80 16.71 -6.40
N SER A 200 3.72 17.13 -5.52
CA SER A 200 4.09 18.54 -5.35
C SER A 200 4.54 19.15 -6.67
N GLU A 201 4.21 20.42 -6.92
CA GLU A 201 4.65 21.17 -8.11
C GLU A 201 5.64 22.28 -7.70
N SER A 202 6.75 21.89 -7.05
CA SER A 202 7.73 22.85 -6.52
C SER A 202 8.83 23.21 -7.53
N GLY A 203 9.05 22.37 -8.54
CA GLY A 203 10.18 22.51 -9.46
C GLY A 203 11.55 22.32 -8.80
N MET A 204 11.59 21.71 -7.61
CA MET A 204 12.83 21.47 -6.88
C MET A 204 13.66 20.35 -7.52
N THR A 205 14.97 20.36 -7.26
CA THR A 205 15.90 19.41 -7.89
C THR A 205 16.89 18.79 -6.92
N PHE A 206 17.13 17.49 -7.05
CA PHE A 206 18.11 16.75 -6.27
C PHE A 206 19.33 16.43 -7.14
N THR A 207 20.54 16.52 -6.58
CA THR A 207 21.77 16.26 -7.35
C THR A 207 22.45 14.96 -6.94
N PHE A 208 22.57 14.03 -7.87
CA PHE A 208 23.35 12.81 -7.71
C PHE A 208 24.80 13.05 -8.12
N LEU A 209 25.71 12.92 -7.16
CA LEU A 209 27.15 13.07 -7.35
C LEU A 209 27.81 11.72 -7.63
N PRO A 210 28.93 11.71 -8.40
CA PRO A 210 29.74 10.51 -8.56
C PRO A 210 30.26 10.04 -7.20
N ARG A 211 30.63 8.76 -7.12
CA ARG A 211 31.23 8.20 -5.91
C ARG A 211 32.51 8.97 -5.58
N LYS A 212 32.52 9.66 -4.44
CA LYS A 212 33.74 10.27 -3.91
C LYS A 212 34.62 9.13 -3.40
N TYR A 213 35.69 8.82 -4.14
CA TYR A 213 36.75 7.97 -3.60
C TYR A 213 37.47 8.76 -2.53
N SER A 214 37.49 8.24 -1.30
CA SER A 214 38.31 8.82 -0.25
C SER A 214 39.78 8.82 -0.72
N ALA A 215 40.51 9.90 -0.44
CA ALA A 215 41.95 9.97 -0.74
C ALA A 215 42.69 8.77 -0.15
N PHE A 216 42.25 8.29 1.02
CA PHE A 216 42.76 7.07 1.64
C PHE A 216 42.58 5.81 0.78
N MET A 217 41.45 5.66 0.07
CA MET A 217 41.27 4.52 -0.85
C MET A 217 42.24 4.62 -2.03
N ILE A 218 42.41 5.81 -2.61
CA ILE A 218 43.35 6.01 -3.73
C ILE A 218 44.78 5.73 -3.26
N ILE A 219 45.18 6.29 -2.11
CA ILE A 219 46.50 6.09 -1.52
C ILE A 219 46.74 4.61 -1.20
N SER A 220 45.74 3.92 -0.64
CA SER A 220 45.83 2.49 -0.33
C SER A 220 45.98 1.62 -1.58
N ILE A 221 45.35 1.99 -2.70
CA ILE A 221 45.51 1.27 -3.98
C ILE A 221 46.91 1.51 -4.54
N ILE A 222 47.38 2.77 -4.52
CA ILE A 222 48.73 3.13 -5.00
C ILE A 222 49.81 2.43 -4.16
N SER A 223 49.68 2.42 -2.84
CA SER A 223 50.66 1.77 -1.96
C SER A 223 50.73 0.26 -2.19
N LEU A 224 49.59 -0.40 -2.42
CA LEU A 224 49.54 -1.82 -2.78
C LEU A 224 50.24 -2.11 -4.11
N VAL A 225 50.01 -1.27 -5.13
CA VAL A 225 50.68 -1.41 -6.44
C VAL A 225 52.19 -1.19 -6.33
N LEU A 226 52.64 -0.24 -5.50
CA LEU A 226 54.08 0.00 -5.27
C LEU A 226 54.73 -1.17 -4.52
N LEU A 227 54.10 -1.68 -3.45
CA LEU A 227 54.62 -2.80 -2.67
C LEU A 227 54.72 -4.08 -3.52
N THR A 228 53.70 -4.37 -4.33
CA THR A 228 53.72 -5.52 -5.25
C THR A 228 54.79 -5.35 -6.33
N GLY A 229 54.96 -4.15 -6.88
CA GLY A 229 56.04 -3.83 -7.82
C GLY A 229 57.44 -4.04 -7.23
N ILE A 230 57.67 -3.57 -5.99
CA ILE A 230 58.94 -3.78 -5.27
C ILE A 230 59.20 -5.27 -5.04
N LEU A 231 58.18 -6.02 -4.60
CA LEU A 231 58.30 -7.46 -4.38
C LEU A 231 58.69 -8.20 -5.67
N ILE A 232 58.04 -7.89 -6.79
CA ILE A 232 58.36 -8.48 -8.09
C ILE A 232 59.79 -8.14 -8.50
N PHE A 233 60.22 -6.90 -8.32
CA PHE A 233 61.59 -6.48 -8.63
C PHE A 233 62.63 -7.24 -7.80
N LEU A 234 62.37 -7.43 -6.49
CA LEU A 234 63.24 -8.21 -5.61
C LEU A 234 63.31 -9.68 -6.03
N LEU A 235 62.17 -10.28 -6.42
CA LEU A 235 62.13 -11.66 -6.93
C LEU A 235 62.93 -11.82 -8.23
N ILE A 236 62.78 -10.89 -9.19
CA ILE A 236 63.54 -10.90 -10.45
C ILE A 236 65.04 -10.75 -10.16
N SER A 237 65.41 -9.79 -9.32
CA SER A 237 66.81 -9.56 -8.93
C SER A 237 67.41 -10.79 -8.26
N PHE A 238 66.65 -11.45 -7.39
CA PHE A 238 67.06 -12.70 -6.75
C PHE A 238 67.23 -13.85 -7.74
N CYS A 239 66.34 -13.96 -8.74
CA CYS A 239 66.46 -14.94 -9.83
C CYS A 239 67.72 -14.71 -10.69
N ILE A 240 68.00 -13.45 -11.06
CA ILE A 240 69.21 -13.07 -11.81
C ILE A 240 70.47 -13.38 -10.98
N TRP A 241 70.45 -13.02 -9.70
CA TRP A 241 71.55 -13.29 -8.77
C TRP A 241 71.82 -14.80 -8.63
N ARG A 242 70.77 -15.62 -8.48
CA ARG A 242 70.87 -17.08 -8.46
C ARG A 242 71.46 -17.63 -9.76
N LYS A 243 71.08 -17.10 -10.92
CA LYS A 243 71.64 -17.51 -12.22
C LYS A 243 73.14 -17.23 -12.30
N LYS A 244 73.59 -16.06 -11.80
CA LYS A 244 75.02 -15.69 -11.79
C LYS A 244 75.87 -16.60 -10.89
N ARG A 245 75.34 -17.04 -9.72
CA ARG A 245 76.05 -17.98 -8.83
C ARG A 245 76.22 -19.39 -9.40
N LYS A 246 75.35 -19.81 -10.32
CA LYS A 246 75.43 -21.13 -10.98
C LYS A 246 76.36 -21.17 -12.20
N SER A 247 77.20 -20.17 -12.42
CA SER A 247 78.34 -20.25 -13.35
C SER A 247 79.63 -20.52 -12.57
N PRO A 248 79.91 -21.77 -12.15
CA PRO A 248 81.24 -22.14 -11.71
C PRO A 248 82.16 -22.19 -12.93
N ARG A 249 83.37 -21.68 -12.72
CA ARG A 249 84.51 -21.71 -13.65
C ARG A 249 84.67 -23.10 -14.26
N ALA A 250 84.23 -23.29 -15.50
CA ALA A 250 84.81 -24.30 -16.38
C ALA A 250 86.10 -23.70 -16.96
N PHE A 251 87.13 -23.60 -16.13
CA PHE A 251 88.52 -23.41 -16.58
C PHE A 251 89.08 -24.81 -16.79
N ILE A 252 88.87 -25.39 -17.97
CA ILE A 252 89.62 -26.56 -18.42
C ILE A 252 90.45 -26.12 -19.61
N HIS A 253 91.76 -26.07 -19.37
CA HIS A 253 92.83 -25.95 -20.35
C HIS A 253 92.58 -26.90 -21.53
N SER A 254 92.46 -26.36 -22.74
CA SER A 254 92.69 -27.11 -23.97
C SER A 254 93.98 -26.58 -24.60
N SER A 255 95.08 -27.29 -24.31
CA SER A 255 96.38 -27.13 -24.97
C SER A 255 96.25 -27.57 -26.43
N LYS A 256 96.34 -26.62 -27.37
CA LYS A 256 96.55 -26.92 -28.80
C LYS A 256 97.98 -27.44 -28.99
N PRO A 257 98.19 -28.60 -29.64
CA PRO A 257 99.52 -29.05 -30.01
C PRO A 257 100.10 -28.20 -31.16
N ILE A 258 101.39 -27.90 -31.02
CA ILE A 258 102.25 -27.22 -31.98
C ILE A 258 102.45 -28.14 -33.20
N GLN A 259 102.06 -27.70 -34.39
CA GLN A 259 102.45 -28.35 -35.65
C GLN A 259 103.81 -27.78 -36.11
N LEU A 260 104.81 -28.66 -36.25
CA LEU A 260 106.11 -28.35 -36.85
C LEU A 260 105.98 -28.18 -38.38
N PRO A 261 106.78 -27.29 -39.00
CA PRO A 261 106.89 -27.20 -40.45
C PRO A 261 107.72 -28.35 -41.02
N SER A 262 107.14 -29.05 -42.01
CA SER A 262 107.85 -29.99 -42.87
C SER A 262 108.79 -29.24 -43.81
N ALA A 263 110.09 -29.39 -43.60
CA ALA A 263 111.11 -29.06 -44.60
C ALA A 263 110.85 -29.86 -45.89
N ARG A 264 110.84 -29.18 -47.04
CA ARG A 264 110.88 -29.81 -48.36
C ARG A 264 112.23 -29.48 -48.98
N PHE A 265 113.03 -30.53 -49.14
CA PHE A 265 114.20 -30.57 -50.00
C PHE A 265 113.74 -30.53 -51.47
N LEU A 266 114.44 -29.72 -52.26
CA LEU A 266 114.79 -29.77 -53.69
C LEU A 266 114.65 -28.40 -54.35
#